data_AF-A0A963LT96-F1
#
_entry.id   AF-A0A963LT96-F1
#
_cell.length_a   1.000
_cell.length_b   1.000
_cell.length_c   1.000
_cell.angle_alpha   90.00
_cell.angle_beta   90.00
_cell.angle_gamma   90.00
#
_symmetry.space_group_name_H-M   'P 1'
#
loop_
_entity.id
_entity.type
_entity.pdbx_description
1 polymer ?
#
loop_
_entity_poly.entity_id
_entity_poly.type
_entity_poly.pdbx_seq_one_letter_code
_entity_poly.pdbx_strand_id
1 'polypeptide(L)'
;MSRPLRGFTLIEVLVALGIVAITLVAGLKATMALTDNAQRQADSLLAQVCAENELIRLRLSRQTPPVGRSDFACDQAGQVFQGRLVVAPTPNPIFRRVDAQVLDGEYIV
;
A
#
# COMPACT_ATOMS: atom_id res chain seq x y z
N MET A 1 -44.50 15.73 48.94
CA MET A 1 -43.35 14.82 49.13
C MET A 1 -42.28 15.17 48.12
N SER A 2 -41.28 15.95 48.51
CA SER A 2 -40.15 16.30 47.64
C SER A 2 -39.21 15.11 47.51
N ARG A 3 -39.03 14.60 46.29
CA ARG A 3 -38.02 13.57 45.99
C ARG A 3 -36.64 14.18 46.21
N PRO A 4 -35.74 13.53 46.97
CA PRO A 4 -34.36 13.98 47.02
C PRO A 4 -33.73 13.81 45.63
N LEU A 5 -33.19 14.90 45.09
CA LEU A 5 -32.31 14.86 43.92
C LEU A 5 -31.08 14.03 44.29
N ARG A 6 -30.94 12.85 43.67
CA ARG A 6 -29.72 12.05 43.78
C ARG A 6 -28.63 12.78 42.98
N GLY A 7 -27.63 13.31 43.69
CA GLY A 7 -26.44 13.86 43.06
C GLY A 7 -25.59 12.78 42.40
N PHE A 8 -24.83 13.15 41.37
CA PHE A 8 -23.87 12.27 40.70
C PHE A 8 -22.82 11.76 41.69
N THR A 9 -22.53 10.47 41.64
CA THR A 9 -21.46 9.88 42.45
C THR A 9 -20.11 10.01 41.74
N LEU A 10 -19.02 10.07 42.49
CA LEU A 10 -17.66 10.11 41.93
C LEU A 10 -17.38 8.87 41.06
N ILE A 11 -17.92 7.71 41.44
CA ILE A 11 -17.79 6.47 40.68
C ILE A 11 -18.49 6.54 39.32
N GLU A 12 -19.63 7.22 39.22
CA GLU A 12 -20.37 7.36 37.97
C GLU A 12 -19.63 8.21 36.94
N VAL A 13 -18.99 9.31 37.37
CA VAL A 13 -18.13 10.13 36.52
C VAL A 13 -16.88 9.35 36.09
N LEU A 14 -16.25 8.60 36.99
CA LEU A 14 -15.10 7.76 36.65
C LEU A 14 -15.46 6.67 35.65
N VAL A 15 -16.62 6.01 35.81
CA VAL A 15 -17.10 5.00 34.87
C VAL A 15 -17.41 5.63 33.51
N ALA A 16 -18.07 6.79 33.48
CA ALA A 16 -18.35 7.52 32.25
C ALA A 16 -17.06 7.89 31.50
N LEU A 17 -16.06 8.43 32.20
CA LEU A 17 -14.75 8.75 31.64
C LEU A 17 -14.02 7.49 31.16
N GLY A 18 -14.12 6.37 31.88
CA GLY A 18 -13.56 5.09 31.48
C GLY A 18 -14.13 4.60 30.15
N ILE A 19 -15.46 4.66 30.00
CA ILE A 19 -16.14 4.30 28.74
C ILE A 19 -15.67 5.21 27.61
N VAL A 20 -15.67 6.54 27.84
CA VAL A 20 -15.22 7.53 26.85
C VAL A 20 -13.77 7.30 26.44
N ALA A 21 -12.88 7.01 27.39
CA ALA A 21 -11.48 6.74 27.09
C ALA A 21 -11.34 5.51 26.16
N ILE A 22 -12.06 4.42 26.44
CA ILE A 22 -12.01 3.19 25.64
C ILE A 22 -12.58 3.44 24.24
N THR A 23 -13.72 4.12 24.13
CA THR A 23 -14.33 4.43 22.83
C THR A 23 -13.43 5.32 21.98
N LEU A 24 -12.77 6.30 22.60
CA LEU A 24 -11.84 7.19 21.90
C LEU A 24 -10.60 6.43 21.40
N VAL A 25 -10.02 5.55 22.21
CA VAL A 25 -8.89 4.70 21.80
C VAL A 25 -9.30 3.76 20.66
N ALA A 26 -10.49 3.17 20.72
CA ALA A 26 -11.01 2.34 19.64
C ALA A 26 -11.20 3.14 18.34
N GLY A 27 -11.76 4.35 18.43
CA GLY A 27 -11.91 5.26 17.30
C GLY A 27 -10.57 5.63 16.66
N LEU A 28 -9.58 6.00 17.48
CA LEU A 28 -8.23 6.33 16.99
C LEU A 28 -7.59 5.15 16.26
N LYS A 29 -7.71 3.92 16.80
CA LYS A 29 -7.21 2.72 16.13
C LYS A 29 -7.87 2.50 14.77
N ALA A 30 -9.19 2.70 14.67
CA ALA A 30 -9.92 2.58 13.42
C ALA A 30 -9.44 3.62 12.39
N THR A 31 -9.26 4.88 12.80
CA THR A 31 -8.73 5.94 11.93
C THR A 31 -7.30 5.64 11.47
N MET A 32 -6.43 5.18 12.38
CA MET A 32 -5.05 4.79 12.02
C MET A 32 -5.02 3.68 10.97
N ALA A 33 -5.90 2.68 11.08
CA ALA A 33 -6.01 1.62 10.08
C ALA A 33 -6.43 2.15 8.71
N LEU A 34 -7.31 3.16 8.64
CA LEU A 34 -7.69 3.81 7.38
C LEU A 34 -6.52 4.58 6.76
N THR A 35 -5.78 5.34 7.56
CA THR A 35 -4.60 6.08 7.08
C THR A 35 -3.52 5.14 6.54
N ASP A 36 -3.26 4.05 7.24
CA ASP A 36 -2.29 3.02 6.85
C ASP A 36 -2.71 2.31 5.54
N ASN A 37 -4.00 2.01 5.38
CA ASN A 37 -4.53 1.49 4.12
C ASN A 37 -4.41 2.49 2.96
N ALA A 38 -4.69 3.77 3.20
CA ALA A 38 -4.56 4.81 2.19
C ALA A 38 -3.11 4.98 1.74
N GLN A 39 -2.15 4.89 2.67
CA GLN A 39 -0.72 4.93 2.34
C GLN A 39 -0.33 3.74 1.45
N ARG A 40 -0.68 2.51 1.85
CA ARG A 40 -0.42 1.32 1.01
C ARG A 40 -1.02 1.44 -0.38
N GLN A 41 -2.23 1.99 -0.49
CA GLN A 41 -2.87 2.19 -1.78
C GLN A 41 -2.09 3.19 -2.64
N ALA A 42 -1.61 4.29 -2.06
CA ALA A 42 -0.77 5.25 -2.77
C ALA A 42 0.54 4.60 -3.25
N ASP A 43 1.19 3.81 -2.40
CA ASP A 43 2.44 3.11 -2.73
C ASP A 43 2.25 2.11 -3.88
N SER A 44 1.18 1.30 -3.86
CA SER A 44 0.84 0.38 -4.96
C SER A 44 0.56 1.10 -6.28
N LEU A 45 -0.09 2.27 -6.24
CA LEU A 45 -0.33 3.07 -7.45
C LEU A 45 0.99 3.59 -8.05
N LEU A 46 1.91 4.10 -7.23
CA LEU A 46 3.21 4.57 -7.69
C LEU A 46 4.07 3.39 -8.22
N ALA A 47 4.03 2.25 -7.55
CA ALA A 47 4.67 1.02 -8.02
C ALA A 47 4.12 0.56 -9.38
N GLN A 48 2.80 0.63 -9.59
CA GLN A 48 2.20 0.32 -10.88
C GLN A 48 2.69 1.27 -11.99
N VAL A 49 2.72 2.58 -11.72
CA VAL A 49 3.26 3.58 -12.67
C VAL A 49 4.71 3.27 -13.02
N CYS A 50 5.52 2.86 -12.05
CA CYS A 50 6.89 2.41 -12.28
C CYS A 50 6.98 1.24 -13.26
N ALA A 51 6.20 0.18 -13.04
CA ALA A 51 6.18 -1.00 -13.91
C ALA A 51 5.70 -0.64 -15.32
N GLU A 52 4.64 0.16 -15.44
CA GLU A 52 4.12 0.62 -16.72
C GLU A 52 5.16 1.45 -17.50
N ASN A 53 5.86 2.36 -16.82
CA ASN A 53 6.94 3.14 -17.42
C ASN A 53 8.06 2.26 -17.98
N GLU A 54 8.43 1.18 -17.27
CA GLU A 54 9.46 0.27 -17.75
C GLU A 54 8.98 -0.54 -18.96
N LEU A 55 7.73 -1.02 -18.95
CA LEU A 55 7.14 -1.68 -20.12
C LEU A 55 7.05 -0.74 -21.33
N ILE A 56 6.70 0.53 -21.11
CA ILE A 56 6.67 1.56 -22.15
C ILE A 56 8.08 1.83 -22.68
N ARG A 57 9.08 1.96 -21.81
CA ARG A 57 10.49 2.12 -22.20
C ARG A 57 10.93 0.99 -23.12
N LEU A 58 10.63 -0.26 -22.77
CA LEU A 58 10.96 -1.42 -23.59
C LEU A 58 10.25 -1.38 -24.95
N ARG A 59 8.96 -1.05 -24.99
CA ARG A 59 8.23 -0.89 -26.25
C ARG A 59 8.83 0.20 -27.15
N LEU A 60 9.22 1.33 -26.57
CA LEU A 60 9.82 2.45 -27.29
C LEU A 60 11.25 2.13 -27.78
N SER A 61 11.97 1.24 -27.12
CA SER A 61 13.32 0.81 -27.55
C SER A 61 13.33 0.07 -28.90
N ARG A 62 12.17 -0.45 -29.33
CA ARG A 62 11.98 -1.26 -30.56
C ARG A 62 12.90 -2.49 -30.66
N GLN A 63 13.49 -2.92 -29.55
CA GLN A 63 14.33 -4.12 -29.48
C GLN A 63 13.56 -5.24 -28.79
N THR A 64 13.76 -6.47 -29.26
CA THR A 64 13.24 -7.64 -28.56
C THR A 64 14.14 -7.93 -27.36
N PRO A 65 13.64 -7.86 -26.11
CA PRO A 65 14.48 -8.07 -24.95
C PRO A 65 14.95 -9.54 -24.88
N PRO A 66 16.18 -9.78 -24.37
CA PRO A 66 16.67 -11.13 -24.16
C PRO A 66 15.84 -11.86 -23.09
N VAL A 67 15.71 -13.18 -23.22
CA VAL A 67 15.10 -14.02 -22.18
C VAL A 67 15.98 -13.99 -20.95
N GLY A 68 15.35 -13.87 -19.77
CA GLY A 68 16.06 -13.82 -18.51
C GLY A 68 15.41 -12.86 -17.52
N ARG A 69 16.21 -12.45 -16.54
CA ARG A 69 15.82 -11.47 -15.52
C ARG A 69 16.78 -10.29 -15.58
N SER A 70 16.24 -9.09 -15.50
CA SER A 70 17.03 -7.87 -15.36
C SER A 70 16.39 -6.96 -14.34
N ASP A 71 17.18 -6.47 -13.39
CA ASP A 71 16.70 -5.52 -12.39
C ASP A 71 16.71 -4.10 -12.98
N PHE A 72 15.78 -3.27 -12.51
CA PHE A 72 15.67 -1.86 -12.87
C PHE A 72 15.25 -1.04 -11.65
N ALA A 73 15.45 0.26 -11.72
CA ALA A 73 14.97 1.19 -10.70
C ALA A 73 14.26 2.36 -11.37
N CYS A 74 13.27 2.91 -10.69
CA CYS A 74 12.56 4.11 -11.13
C CYS A 74 12.34 5.04 -9.94
N ASP A 75 12.23 6.34 -10.22
CA ASP A 75 11.81 7.34 -9.24
C ASP A 75 10.36 7.72 -9.53
N GLN A 76 9.47 7.58 -8.55
CA GLN A 76 8.09 8.03 -8.61
C GLN A 76 7.78 8.88 -7.39
N ALA A 77 7.37 10.13 -7.63
CA ALA A 77 7.03 11.08 -6.57
C ALA A 77 8.12 11.26 -5.49
N GLY A 78 9.41 11.13 -5.84
CA GLY A 78 10.53 11.26 -4.90
C GLY A 78 10.84 9.98 -4.11
N GLN A 79 10.18 8.87 -4.44
CA GLN A 79 10.47 7.55 -3.91
C GLN A 79 11.11 6.67 -4.99
N VAL A 80 12.21 6.01 -4.63
CA VAL A 80 12.87 5.05 -5.51
C VAL A 80 12.24 3.68 -5.33
N PHE A 81 11.71 3.12 -6.42
CA PHE A 81 11.21 1.76 -6.47
C PHE A 81 12.24 0.87 -7.19
N GLN A 82 12.47 -0.30 -6.62
CA GLN A 82 13.27 -1.35 -7.25
C GLN A 82 12.33 -2.31 -7.96
N GLY A 83 12.70 -2.73 -9.16
CA GLY A 83 11.90 -3.63 -9.97
C GLY A 83 12.74 -4.69 -10.66
N ARG A 84 12.04 -5.72 -11.14
CA ARG A 84 12.61 -6.82 -11.89
C ARG A 84 11.78 -7.08 -13.13
N LEU A 85 12.44 -7.06 -14.27
CA LEU A 85 11.90 -7.49 -15.53
C LEU A 85 12.15 -9.00 -15.68
N VAL A 86 11.09 -9.75 -15.97
CA VAL A 86 11.16 -11.19 -16.25
C VAL A 86 10.68 -11.42 -17.67
N VAL A 87 11.60 -11.85 -18.54
CA VAL A 87 11.30 -12.14 -19.94
C VAL A 87 11.32 -13.65 -20.14
N ALA A 88 10.18 -14.21 -20.55
CA ALA A 88 10.00 -15.63 -20.76
C ALA A 88 9.69 -15.95 -22.25
N PRO A 89 10.16 -17.10 -22.77
CA PRO A 89 9.79 -17.56 -24.10
C PRO A 89 8.30 -17.92 -24.15
N THR A 90 7.71 -17.86 -25.35
CA THR A 90 6.36 -18.38 -25.62
C THR A 90 6.44 -19.43 -26.74
N PRO A 91 5.40 -20.26 -26.96
CA PRO A 91 5.39 -21.23 -28.05
C PRO A 91 5.58 -20.60 -29.43
N ASN A 92 5.15 -19.35 -29.63
CA ASN A 92 5.43 -18.61 -30.84
C ASN A 92 6.78 -17.88 -30.70
N PRO A 93 7.81 -18.19 -31.49
CA PRO A 93 9.16 -17.63 -31.33
C PRO A 93 9.23 -16.11 -31.59
N ILE A 94 8.21 -15.54 -32.25
CA ILE A 94 8.11 -14.10 -32.49
C ILE A 94 7.61 -13.35 -31.23
N PHE A 95 6.98 -14.05 -30.28
CA PHE A 95 6.46 -13.46 -29.05
C PHE A 95 7.30 -13.84 -27.82
N ARG A 96 7.49 -12.85 -26.95
CA ARG A 96 8.03 -13.00 -25.60
C ARG A 96 6.98 -12.52 -24.60
N ARG A 97 6.84 -13.20 -23.47
CA ARG A 97 6.13 -12.64 -22.32
C ARG A 97 7.11 -11.80 -21.52
N VAL A 98 6.71 -10.58 -21.19
CA VAL A 98 7.52 -9.63 -20.43
C VAL A 98 6.69 -9.20 -19.23
N ASP A 99 7.17 -9.54 -18.05
CA ASP A 99 6.54 -9.21 -16.78
C ASP A 99 7.44 -8.19 -16.06
N ALA A 100 6.91 -7.01 -15.73
CA ALA A 100 7.61 -6.01 -14.91
C ALA A 100 7.05 -6.07 -13.48
N GLN A 101 7.89 -6.39 -12.52
CA GLN A 101 7.52 -6.55 -11.11
C GLN A 101 8.20 -5.45 -10.30
N VAL A 102 7.45 -4.72 -9.47
CA VAL A 102 8.03 -3.81 -8.48
C VAL A 102 8.16 -4.53 -7.16
N LEU A 103 9.28 -4.33 -6.48
CA LEU A 103 9.68 -5.07 -5.30
C LEU A 103 9.76 -4.15 -4.07
N ASP A 104 9.23 -4.64 -2.95
CA ASP A 104 9.52 -4.15 -1.61
C ASP A 104 10.25 -5.26 -0.84
N GLY A 105 11.57 -5.11 -0.70
CA GLY A 105 12.44 -6.19 -0.23
C GLY A 105 12.44 -7.39 -1.19
N GLU A 106 11.95 -8.54 -0.74
CA GLU A 106 11.79 -9.75 -1.57
C GLU A 106 10.38 -9.91 -2.17
N TYR A 107 9.42 -9.05 -1.80
CA TYR A 107 8.01 -9.22 -2.15
C TYR A 107 7.60 -8.34 -3.32
N ILE A 108 6.66 -8.82 -4.14
CA ILE A 108 6.07 -8.04 -5.23
C ILE A 108 4.95 -7.18 -4.64
N VAL A 109 5.00 -5.88 -4.92
CA VAL A 109 4.05 -4.86 -4.45
C VAL A 109 2.83 -4.78 -5.35
#